data_AF-A0A6L3F5R3-F1
#
_entry.id   AF-A0A6L3F5R3-F1
#
_cell.length_a   1.000
_cell.length_b   1.000
_cell.length_c   1.000
_cell.angle_alpha   90.00
_cell.angle_beta   90.00
_cell.angle_gamma   90.00
#
_symmetry.space_group_name_H-M   'P 1'
#
loop_
_entity.id
_entity.type
_entity.pdbx_description
1 polymer ?
#
loop_
_entity_poly.entity_id
_entity_poly.type
_entity_poly.pdbx_seq_one_letter_code
_entity_poly.pdbx_strand_id
1 'polypeptide(L)'
;MAAAKKSRITAEDLYRFELITDAQISPNGKFIVYTVQRIDKKTEKKLSNLWRVPTEGGKARQFTYGDHSDSMPRWSPDSQEIAFLSNRGNNGKPPQLYIIPVDGGEARPLTNLKGVIGDFEWSPDGKQFAIIFRKKDKEVLEREGDEDKKKLGVVSRHVTTTQ
;
A
#
# COMPACT_ATOMS: atom_id res chain seq x y z
N MET A 1 -30.93 9.24 -30.58
CA MET A 1 -29.78 8.83 -29.74
C MET A 1 -29.47 7.38 -30.04
N ALA A 2 -28.25 7.05 -30.49
CA ALA A 2 -27.87 5.66 -30.74
C ALA A 2 -27.68 4.93 -29.40
N ALA A 3 -28.36 3.80 -29.21
CA ALA A 3 -28.19 2.96 -28.04
C ALA A 3 -26.74 2.46 -27.96
N ALA A 4 -26.07 2.66 -26.82
CA ALA A 4 -24.74 2.13 -26.60
C ALA A 4 -24.77 0.59 -26.74
N LYS A 5 -23.96 0.06 -27.67
CA LYS A 5 -23.82 -1.39 -27.89
C LYS A 5 -23.27 -2.01 -26.61
N LYS A 6 -24.06 -2.85 -25.93
CA LYS A 6 -23.62 -3.60 -24.75
C LYS A 6 -22.54 -4.61 -25.15
N SER A 7 -21.29 -4.30 -24.83
CA SER A 7 -20.15 -5.20 -24.99
C SER A 7 -20.09 -6.17 -23.80
N ARG A 8 -19.69 -7.42 -24.05
CA ARG A 8 -19.40 -8.38 -22.97
C ARG A 8 -18.09 -7.98 -22.28
N ILE A 9 -18.00 -8.28 -20.98
CA ILE A 9 -16.73 -8.15 -20.24
C ILE A 9 -15.75 -9.20 -20.79
N THR A 10 -14.53 -8.76 -21.05
CA THR A 10 -13.38 -9.53 -21.54
C THR A 10 -12.24 -9.50 -20.51
N ALA A 11 -11.22 -10.34 -20.68
CA ALA A 11 -10.06 -10.33 -19.78
C ALA A 11 -9.32 -8.97 -19.83
N GLU A 12 -9.30 -8.32 -21.00
CA GLU A 12 -8.71 -7.01 -21.21
C GLU A 12 -9.35 -5.91 -20.36
N ASP A 13 -10.61 -6.10 -19.95
CA ASP A 13 -11.33 -5.14 -19.10
C ASP A 13 -10.79 -5.09 -17.68
N LEU A 14 -10.11 -6.15 -17.22
CA LEU A 14 -9.47 -6.19 -15.90
C LEU A 14 -8.42 -5.08 -15.75
N TYR A 15 -7.72 -4.72 -16.83
CA TYR A 15 -6.73 -3.65 -16.82
C TYR A 15 -7.37 -2.25 -16.84
N ARG A 16 -8.68 -2.15 -17.08
CA ARG A 16 -9.44 -0.89 -17.08
C ARG A 16 -10.15 -0.64 -15.75
N PHE A 17 -10.15 -1.61 -14.85
CA PHE A 17 -10.77 -1.44 -13.55
C PHE A 17 -9.92 -0.61 -12.60
N GLU A 18 -10.55 0.42 -12.05
CA GLU A 18 -10.06 1.20 -10.92
C GLU A 18 -10.87 0.81 -9.69
N LEU A 19 -10.24 0.03 -8.82
CA LEU A 19 -10.89 -0.48 -7.60
C LEU A 19 -10.66 0.50 -6.46
N ILE A 20 -11.75 1.08 -5.95
CA ILE A 20 -11.72 1.95 -4.77
C ILE A 20 -11.79 1.08 -3.52
N THR A 21 -10.87 1.28 -2.59
CA THR A 21 -10.81 0.57 -1.32
C THR A 21 -10.46 1.50 -0.15
N ASP A 22 -10.72 1.03 1.07
CA ASP A 22 -10.33 1.66 2.35
C ASP A 22 -10.52 3.19 2.43
N ALA A 23 -11.77 3.63 2.28
CA ALA A 23 -12.14 5.03 2.41
C ALA A 23 -12.20 5.47 3.88
N GLN A 24 -11.61 6.62 4.18
CA GLN A 24 -11.50 7.19 5.53
C GLN A 24 -11.84 8.68 5.52
N ILE A 25 -12.76 9.09 6.39
CA ILE A 25 -13.13 10.49 6.60
C ILE A 25 -12.10 11.13 7.54
N SER A 26 -11.63 12.34 7.22
CA SER A 26 -10.76 13.13 8.09
C SER A 26 -11.45 13.48 9.41
N PRO A 27 -10.76 13.53 10.56
CA PRO A 27 -11.37 13.88 11.84
C PRO A 27 -12.12 15.23 11.84
N ASN A 28 -11.64 16.22 11.08
CA ASN A 28 -12.33 17.50 10.91
C ASN A 28 -13.54 17.47 9.95
N GLY A 29 -13.87 16.30 9.39
CA GLY A 29 -15.02 16.05 8.52
C GLY A 29 -14.93 16.65 7.11
N LYS A 30 -13.81 17.24 6.67
CA LYS A 30 -13.73 17.98 5.40
C LYS A 30 -13.34 17.15 4.18
N PHE A 31 -12.64 16.04 4.38
CA PHE A 31 -12.11 15.24 3.28
C PHE A 31 -12.28 13.74 3.51
N ILE A 32 -12.37 13.00 2.40
CA ILE A 32 -12.26 11.54 2.37
C ILE A 32 -10.96 11.22 1.65
N VAL A 33 -10.11 10.41 2.28
CA VAL A 33 -8.98 9.74 1.62
C VAL A 33 -9.36 8.30 1.32
N TYR A 34 -8.93 7.75 0.20
CA TYR A 34 -9.16 6.37 -0.17
C TYR A 34 -8.06 5.87 -1.09
N THR A 35 -7.97 4.56 -1.31
CA THR A 35 -7.02 3.96 -2.24
C THR A 35 -7.70 3.62 -3.56
N VAL A 36 -7.01 3.87 -4.67
CA VAL A 36 -7.41 3.41 -6.00
C VAL A 36 -6.36 2.40 -6.47
N GLN A 37 -6.80 1.16 -6.67
CA GLN A 37 -5.96 0.09 -7.20
C GLN A 37 -6.21 -0.09 -8.70
N ARG A 38 -5.11 -0.25 -9.44
CA ARG A 38 -5.09 -0.56 -10.87
C ARG A 38 -4.11 -1.71 -11.16
N ILE A 39 -4.28 -2.38 -12.29
CA ILE A 39 -3.34 -3.38 -12.79
C ILE A 39 -2.57 -2.78 -13.96
N ASP A 40 -1.25 -2.71 -13.84
CA ASP A 40 -0.41 -2.27 -14.96
C ASP A 40 -0.38 -3.34 -16.05
N LYS A 41 -0.74 -2.96 -17.29
CA LYS A 41 -0.88 -3.91 -18.41
C LYS A 41 0.45 -4.54 -18.83
N LYS A 42 1.57 -3.84 -18.65
CA LYS A 42 2.89 -4.31 -19.11
C LYS A 42 3.54 -5.26 -18.13
N THR A 43 3.42 -4.95 -16.84
CA THR A 43 4.09 -5.67 -15.76
C THR A 43 3.17 -6.61 -15.00
N GLU A 44 1.85 -6.53 -15.23
CA GLU A 44 0.79 -7.24 -14.51
C GLU A 44 0.79 -6.99 -12.99
N LYS A 45 1.52 -5.96 -12.55
CA LYS A 45 1.60 -5.59 -11.14
C LYS A 45 0.35 -4.82 -10.73
N LYS A 46 -0.10 -5.11 -9.51
CA LYS A 46 -1.10 -4.29 -8.82
C LYS A 46 -0.42 -3.04 -8.27
N LEU A 47 -0.87 -1.89 -8.73
CA LEU A 47 -0.43 -0.59 -8.25
C LEU A 47 -1.58 0.05 -7.50
N SER A 48 -1.27 0.84 -6.49
CA SER A 48 -2.29 1.59 -5.77
C SER A 48 -1.76 2.93 -5.33
N ASN A 49 -2.60 3.94 -5.41
CA ASN A 49 -2.28 5.29 -4.96
C ASN A 49 -3.41 5.83 -4.10
N LEU A 50 -3.08 6.79 -3.24
CA LEU A 50 -4.06 7.51 -2.45
C LEU A 50 -4.74 8.56 -3.31
N TRP A 51 -6.04 8.71 -3.11
CA TRP A 51 -6.88 9.74 -3.69
C TRP A 51 -7.61 10.47 -2.57
N ARG A 52 -7.99 11.71 -2.85
CA ARG A 52 -8.73 12.54 -1.90
C ARG A 52 -9.88 13.27 -2.57
N VAL A 53 -11.00 13.39 -1.86
CA VAL A 53 -12.17 14.15 -2.30
C VAL A 53 -12.77 14.94 -1.12
N PRO A 54 -13.36 16.13 -1.34
CA PRO A 54 -14.11 16.82 -0.29
C PRO A 54 -15.38 16.05 0.10
N THR A 55 -15.75 16.08 1.39
CA THR A 55 -16.97 15.42 1.90
C THR A 55 -18.26 16.08 1.42
N GLU A 56 -18.24 17.39 1.20
CA GLU A 56 -19.36 18.15 0.63
C GLU A 56 -19.57 17.88 -0.88
N GLY A 57 -18.72 17.06 -1.48
CA GLY A 57 -18.73 16.77 -2.91
C GLY A 57 -17.74 17.63 -3.70
N GLY A 58 -17.51 17.23 -4.94
CA GLY A 58 -16.53 17.86 -5.83
C GLY A 58 -15.68 16.83 -6.56
N LYS A 59 -14.62 17.31 -7.21
CA LYS A 59 -13.71 16.45 -7.97
C LYS A 59 -12.73 15.75 -7.02
N ALA A 60 -12.65 14.43 -7.14
CA ALA A 60 -11.56 13.67 -6.54
C ALA A 60 -10.24 14.02 -7.22
N ARG A 61 -9.16 14.03 -6.43
CA ARG A 61 -7.80 14.27 -6.91
C ARG A 61 -6.89 13.14 -6.46
N GLN A 62 -6.04 12.68 -7.38
CA GLN A 62 -4.95 11.79 -7.02
C GLN A 62 -4.00 12.52 -6.07
N PHE A 63 -3.61 11.85 -4.99
CA PHE A 63 -2.87 12.44 -3.89
C PHE A 63 -1.44 11.92 -3.80
N THR A 64 -1.21 10.64 -4.12
CA THR A 64 0.14 10.07 -4.31
C THR A 64 0.31 9.55 -5.73
N TYR A 65 1.56 9.44 -6.20
CA TYR A 65 1.89 9.10 -7.59
C TYR A 65 3.08 8.17 -7.69
N GLY A 66 3.10 7.30 -8.71
CA GLY A 66 4.22 6.43 -9.06
C GLY A 66 3.85 4.94 -9.11
N ASP A 67 4.79 4.12 -9.55
CA ASP A 67 4.58 2.68 -9.81
C ASP A 67 4.90 1.81 -8.60
N HIS A 68 4.08 2.01 -7.56
CA HIS A 68 4.19 1.36 -6.26
C HIS A 68 2.78 1.15 -5.69
N SER A 69 2.71 0.55 -4.51
CA SER A 69 1.46 0.20 -3.84
C SER A 69 1.38 0.98 -2.53
N ASP A 70 0.54 2.00 -2.51
CA ASP A 70 0.12 2.71 -1.31
C ASP A 70 -1.20 2.11 -0.80
N SER A 71 -1.28 1.84 0.49
CA SER A 71 -2.46 1.21 1.11
C SER A 71 -2.68 1.68 2.55
N MET A 72 -3.87 1.39 3.10
CA MET A 72 -4.21 1.64 4.51
C MET A 72 -4.04 3.10 4.93
N PRO A 73 -4.67 4.07 4.25
CA PRO A 73 -4.56 5.46 4.66
C PRO A 73 -5.24 5.67 6.01
N ARG A 74 -4.60 6.41 6.92
CA ARG A 74 -5.12 6.82 8.23
C ARG A 74 -4.79 8.28 8.49
N TRP A 75 -5.81 9.10 8.67
CA TRP A 75 -5.64 10.51 9.04
C TRP A 75 -5.01 10.62 10.43
N SER A 76 -4.11 11.59 10.60
CA SER A 76 -3.69 12.02 11.93
C SER A 76 -4.89 12.61 12.70
N PRO A 77 -4.92 12.50 14.04
CA PRO A 77 -6.02 13.05 14.85
C PRO A 77 -6.29 14.55 14.64
N ASP A 78 -5.25 15.32 14.33
CA ASP A 78 -5.33 16.76 14.04
C ASP A 78 -5.71 17.10 12.57
N SER A 79 -5.93 16.08 11.74
CA SER A 79 -6.25 16.20 10.31
C SER A 79 -5.19 16.89 9.45
N GLN A 80 -3.92 16.96 9.90
CA GLN A 80 -2.84 17.62 9.16
C GLN A 80 -1.96 16.67 8.34
N GLU A 81 -1.95 15.38 8.66
CA GLU A 81 -1.14 14.37 7.99
C GLU A 81 -1.98 13.12 7.66
N ILE A 82 -1.50 12.35 6.69
CA ILE A 82 -2.03 11.02 6.36
C ILE A 82 -0.88 10.02 6.48
N ALA A 83 -1.06 9.01 7.34
CA ALA A 83 -0.20 7.85 7.41
C ALA A 83 -0.70 6.74 6.50
N PHE A 84 0.21 5.97 5.91
CA PHE A 84 -0.12 4.89 5.00
C PHE A 84 1.04 3.91 4.85
N LEU A 85 0.75 2.68 4.41
CA LEU A 85 1.78 1.71 4.03
C LEU A 85 2.18 1.91 2.58
N SER A 86 3.48 1.86 2.30
CA SER A 86 4.01 2.03 0.95
C SER A 86 5.27 1.21 0.72
N ASN A 87 5.39 0.62 -0.48
CA ASN A 87 6.62 -0.03 -0.94
C ASN A 87 7.50 0.89 -1.82
N ARG A 88 7.22 2.21 -1.89
CA ARG A 88 7.96 3.18 -2.74
C ARG A 88 9.49 3.14 -2.63
N GLY A 89 10.02 2.86 -1.45
CA GLY A 89 11.48 2.78 -1.25
C GLY A 89 12.11 1.53 -1.86
N ASN A 90 11.36 0.43 -1.96
CA ASN A 90 11.80 -0.81 -2.59
C ASN A 90 10.61 -1.74 -2.87
N ASN A 91 10.21 -1.85 -4.13
CA ASN A 91 9.07 -2.67 -4.57
C ASN A 91 9.25 -4.19 -4.34
N GLY A 92 10.46 -4.66 -4.06
CA GLY A 92 10.76 -6.06 -3.69
C GLY A 92 10.75 -6.33 -2.19
N LYS A 93 10.45 -5.33 -1.35
CA LYS A 93 10.38 -5.46 0.11
C LYS A 93 8.96 -5.21 0.62
N PRO A 94 8.63 -5.73 1.82
CA PRO A 94 7.37 -5.41 2.47
C PRO A 94 7.17 -3.89 2.63
N PRO A 95 5.93 -3.40 2.44
CA PRO A 95 5.60 -1.99 2.67
C PRO A 95 6.05 -1.50 4.05
N GLN A 96 6.48 -0.25 4.11
CA GLN A 96 6.82 0.47 5.34
C GLN A 96 5.78 1.52 5.63
N LEU A 97 5.74 2.02 6.86
CA LEU A 97 4.88 3.14 7.25
C LEU A 97 5.48 4.44 6.75
N TYR A 98 4.68 5.23 6.04
CA TYR A 98 4.99 6.57 5.56
C TYR A 98 3.95 7.54 6.07
N ILE A 99 4.32 8.81 6.08
CA ILE A 99 3.38 9.90 6.27
C ILE A 99 3.56 10.98 5.21
N ILE A 100 2.47 11.67 4.90
CA ILE A 100 2.42 12.78 3.95
C ILE A 100 1.56 13.92 4.53
N PRO A 101 2.01 15.19 4.44
CA PRO A 101 1.20 16.35 4.82
C PRO A 101 -0.05 16.49 3.94
N VAL A 102 -1.16 16.98 4.52
CA VAL A 102 -2.47 17.10 3.84
C VAL A 102 -2.51 18.22 2.79
N ASP A 103 -1.68 19.24 2.92
CA ASP A 103 -1.44 20.23 1.88
C ASP A 103 -0.69 19.63 0.67
N GLY A 104 0.11 18.57 0.90
CA GLY A 104 0.77 17.77 -0.13
C GLY A 104 2.28 17.67 0.13
N GLY A 105 3.07 17.53 -0.94
CA GLY A 105 4.52 17.39 -0.85
C GLY A 105 4.99 15.94 -0.87
N GLU A 106 6.23 15.72 -0.44
CA GLU A 106 6.84 14.39 -0.46
C GLU A 106 6.49 13.58 0.78
N ALA A 107 6.12 12.31 0.57
CA ALA A 107 5.91 11.39 1.68
C ALA A 107 7.26 10.96 2.28
N ARG A 108 7.34 10.96 3.61
CA ARG A 108 8.53 10.55 4.36
C ARG A 108 8.33 9.19 5.03
N PRO A 109 9.34 8.30 5.00
CA PRO A 109 9.26 7.03 5.73
C PRO A 109 9.34 7.28 7.24
N LEU A 110 8.51 6.59 8.01
CA LEU A 110 8.62 6.50 9.48
C LEU A 110 9.33 5.23 9.93
N THR A 111 9.33 4.19 9.10
CA THR A 111 9.89 2.88 9.46
C THR A 111 10.86 2.33 8.42
N ASN A 112 11.78 1.49 8.89
CA ASN A 112 12.65 0.63 8.07
C ASN A 112 12.80 -0.74 8.76
N LEU A 113 11.66 -1.37 9.03
CA LEU A 113 11.58 -2.59 9.82
C LEU A 113 11.86 -3.83 8.97
N LYS A 114 12.56 -4.80 9.55
CA LYS A 114 12.86 -6.09 8.92
C LYS A 114 11.74 -7.10 9.20
N GLY A 115 10.63 -6.93 8.50
CA GLY A 115 9.42 -7.73 8.68
C GLY A 115 8.24 -7.15 7.92
N VAL A 116 7.04 -7.57 8.30
CA VAL A 116 5.78 -7.13 7.69
C VAL A 116 4.96 -6.38 8.72
N ILE A 117 4.51 -5.18 8.37
CA ILE A 117 3.48 -4.45 9.12
C ILE A 117 2.14 -4.95 8.61
N GLY A 118 1.34 -5.55 9.49
CA GLY A 118 0.01 -6.06 9.16
C GLY A 118 -1.09 -5.02 9.36
N ASP A 119 -0.95 -4.20 10.41
CA ASP A 119 -1.89 -3.12 10.72
C ASP A 119 -1.21 -2.02 11.53
N PHE A 120 -1.80 -0.82 11.56
CA PHE A 120 -1.34 0.28 12.38
C PHE A 120 -2.46 1.28 12.70
N GLU A 121 -2.31 2.00 13.81
CA GLU A 121 -3.21 3.07 14.22
C GLU A 121 -2.45 4.19 14.94
N TRP A 122 -2.92 5.43 14.76
CA TRP A 122 -2.40 6.59 15.47
C TRP A 122 -2.76 6.54 16.96
N SER A 123 -1.88 7.02 17.83
CA SER A 123 -2.27 7.35 19.19
C SER A 123 -3.27 8.52 19.19
N PRO A 124 -4.17 8.64 20.18
CA PRO A 124 -5.14 9.73 20.24
C PRO A 124 -4.53 11.13 20.25
N ASP A 125 -3.30 11.28 20.76
CA ASP A 125 -2.55 12.53 20.78
C ASP A 125 -1.74 12.79 19.49
N GLY A 126 -1.76 11.86 18.53
CA GLY A 126 -1.08 11.97 17.24
C GLY A 126 0.44 11.83 17.30
N LYS A 127 1.03 11.49 18.45
CA LYS A 127 2.49 11.47 18.62
C LYS A 127 3.14 10.11 18.34
N GLN A 128 2.35 9.04 18.35
CA GLN A 128 2.84 7.67 18.28
C GLN A 128 1.93 6.82 17.39
N PHE A 129 2.40 5.60 17.11
CA PHE A 129 1.61 4.58 16.43
C PHE A 129 1.63 3.27 17.23
N ALA A 130 0.48 2.60 17.29
CA ALA A 130 0.43 1.18 17.58
C ALA A 130 0.57 0.41 16.26
N ILE A 131 1.42 -0.63 16.22
CA ILE A 131 1.64 -1.43 15.00
C ILE A 131 1.54 -2.93 15.31
N ILE A 132 0.86 -3.67 14.43
CA ILE A 132 0.94 -5.14 14.39
C ILE A 132 2.08 -5.50 13.46
N PHE A 133 3.18 -5.99 14.03
CA PHE A 133 4.40 -6.27 13.28
C PHE A 133 4.82 -7.73 13.42
N ARG A 134 5.00 -8.40 12.29
CA ARG A 134 5.63 -9.72 12.22
C ARG A 134 7.09 -9.56 11.81
N LYS A 135 7.99 -9.83 12.75
CA LYS A 135 9.44 -9.87 12.48
C LYS A 135 9.77 -10.99 11.48
N LYS A 136 10.71 -10.71 10.58
CA LYS A 136 11.25 -11.71 9.66
C LYS A 136 12.24 -12.62 10.37
N ASP A 137 12.19 -13.92 10.09
CA ASP A 137 13.09 -14.90 10.69
C ASP A 137 14.55 -14.60 10.37
N LYS A 138 15.42 -14.80 11.37
CA LYS A 138 16.84 -14.44 11.28
C LYS A 138 17.54 -15.16 10.13
N GLU A 139 17.28 -16.44 9.94
CA GLU A 139 17.85 -17.25 8.85
C GLU A 139 17.50 -16.68 7.46
N VAL A 140 16.28 -16.17 7.30
CA VAL A 140 15.84 -15.57 6.03
C VAL A 140 16.55 -14.24 5.81
N LEU A 141 16.73 -13.44 6.86
CA LEU A 141 17.48 -12.18 6.78
C LEU A 141 18.95 -12.41 6.43
N GLU A 142 19.58 -13.40 7.06
CA GLU A 142 20.97 -13.79 6.76
C GLU A 142 21.11 -14.25 5.30
N ARG A 143 20.17 -15.07 4.81
CA ARG A 143 20.13 -15.49 3.40
C ARG A 143 19.96 -14.32 2.43
N GLU A 144 19.17 -13.31 2.77
CA GLU A 144 18.97 -12.13 1.93
C GLU A 144 20.13 -11.13 1.97
N GLY A 145 20.95 -11.17 3.03
CA GLY A 145 22.18 -10.38 3.14
C GLY A 145 23.36 -11.01 2.38
N ASP A 146 23.29 -12.31 2.13
CA ASP A 146 24.35 -13.10 1.50
C ASP A 146 24.09 -13.28 -0.01
N GLU A 147 24.89 -12.60 -0.84
CA GLU A 147 24.72 -12.64 -2.30
C GLU A 147 24.97 -14.03 -2.90
N ASP A 148 25.82 -14.84 -2.28
CA ASP A 148 26.11 -16.19 -2.73
C ASP A 148 24.93 -17.13 -2.44
N LYS A 149 24.26 -16.95 -1.29
CA LYS A 149 23.05 -17.70 -0.97
C LYS A 149 21.82 -17.29 -1.78
N LYS A 150 21.74 -16.05 -2.28
CA LYS A 150 20.67 -15.64 -3.22
C LYS A 150 20.72 -16.43 -4.53
N LYS A 151 21.93 -16.77 -5.01
CA LYS A 151 22.13 -17.51 -6.27
C LYS A 151 21.76 -19.00 -6.17
N LEU A 152 21.79 -19.58 -4.96
CA LEU A 152 21.56 -21.00 -4.73
C LEU A 152 20.08 -21.45 -4.84
N GLY A 153 19.13 -20.52 -5.03
CA GLY A 153 17.71 -20.84 -5.15
C GLY A 153 17.10 -21.44 -3.87
N VAL A 154 15.83 -21.85 -3.92
CA VAL A 154 15.16 -22.52 -2.80
C VAL A 154 15.69 -23.95 -2.71
N VAL A 155 16.59 -24.20 -1.76
CA VAL A 155 17.06 -25.56 -1.45
C VAL A 155 15.95 -26.30 -0.70
N SER A 156 15.08 -27.01 -1.42
CA SER A 156 14.11 -27.92 -0.82
C SER A 156 14.84 -29.08 -0.15
N ARG A 157 14.68 -29.24 1.16
CA ARG A 157 15.16 -30.43 1.88
C ARG A 157 14.00 -31.43 1.96
N HIS A 158 14.16 -32.58 1.32
CA HIS A 158 13.24 -33.71 1.50
C HIS A 158 13.46 -34.27 2.91
N VAL A 159 12.45 -34.17 3.77
CA VAL A 159 12.49 -34.81 5.09
C VAL A 159 11.67 -36.09 4.99
N THR A 160 12.35 -37.23 4.96
CA THR A 160 11.70 -38.54 5.08
C THR A 160 11.54 -38.85 6.56
N THR A 161 10.32 -38.79 7.07
CA THR A 161 10.01 -39.32 8.40
C THR A 161 9.92 -40.84 8.30
N THR A 162 10.86 -41.55 8.91
CA THR A 162 10.75 -43.00 9.10
C THR A 162 9.81 -43.27 10.27
N GLN A 163 8.81 -44.13 10.06
CA GLN A 163 7.90 -44.65 11.09
C GLN A 163 8.63 -45.59 12.06
#